data_AF-A0A9K3PQY5-F1
#
_entry.id   AF-A0A9K3PQY5-F1
#
_cell.length_a   1.000
_cell.length_b   1.000
_cell.length_c   1.000
_cell.angle_alpha   90.00
_cell.angle_beta   90.00
_cell.angle_gamma   90.00
#
_symmetry.space_group_name_H-M   'P 1'
#
loop_
_entity.id
_entity.type
_entity.pdbx_description
1 polymer ?
#
loop_
_entity_poly.entity_id
_entity_poly.type
_entity_poly.pdbx_seq_one_letter_code
_entity_poly.pdbx_strand_id
1 'polypeptide(L)'
;MANINHPYPRQNPSHHPSQHRKVPYFVLHLPDGRSKALFTVPSDLAEVLVLHPIMARGACFELQVDVVSQGRVRTKESFDDSSSTSFLSTEFFSPRPEETAHAISERIGIRMANPAGTTTAFEGLLGMR
;
A
#
# COMPACT_ATOMS: atom_id res chain seq x y z
N MET A 1 -9.24 20.32 -57.32
CA MET A 1 -8.08 19.41 -57.11
C MET A 1 -7.38 19.80 -55.81
N ALA A 2 -7.06 18.79 -55.01
CA ALA A 2 -6.21 18.77 -53.81
C ALA A 2 -6.65 19.53 -52.53
N ASN A 3 -7.20 18.72 -51.62
CA ASN A 3 -7.33 18.87 -50.18
C ASN A 3 -5.94 18.72 -49.51
N ILE A 4 -5.57 19.55 -48.53
CA ILE A 4 -4.43 19.29 -47.65
C ILE A 4 -4.84 19.56 -46.20
N ASN A 5 -5.50 18.55 -45.62
CA ASN A 5 -5.51 18.29 -44.18
C ASN A 5 -4.07 18.10 -43.67
N HIS A 6 -3.66 18.85 -42.66
CA HIS A 6 -2.63 18.42 -41.71
C HIS A 6 -3.10 18.75 -40.29
N PRO A 7 -3.76 17.82 -39.58
CA PRO A 7 -3.99 17.98 -38.16
C PRO A 7 -2.70 17.65 -37.40
N TYR A 8 -2.13 18.62 -36.69
CA TYR A 8 -1.19 18.32 -35.63
C TYR A 8 -1.89 17.44 -34.59
N PRO A 9 -1.36 16.27 -34.22
CA PRO A 9 -1.91 15.52 -33.10
C PRO A 9 -1.64 16.33 -31.82
N ARG A 10 -2.72 16.79 -31.17
CA ARG A 10 -2.66 17.15 -29.75
C ARG A 10 -2.16 15.92 -29.01
N GLN A 11 -0.90 15.93 -28.60
CA GLN A 11 -0.40 15.01 -27.59
C GLN A 11 -1.16 15.32 -26.31
N ASN A 12 -2.23 14.58 -26.08
CA ASN A 12 -2.85 14.47 -24.78
C ASN A 12 -1.77 13.81 -23.90
N PRO A 13 -1.26 14.47 -22.83
CA PRO A 13 -0.42 13.77 -21.89
C PRO A 13 -1.29 12.67 -21.31
N SER A 14 -1.05 11.44 -21.74
CA SER A 14 -1.63 10.25 -21.17
C SER A 14 -1.40 10.35 -19.67
N HIS A 15 -2.42 10.77 -18.93
CA HIS A 15 -2.57 10.45 -17.53
C HIS A 15 -2.51 8.93 -17.49
N HIS A 16 -1.30 8.38 -17.35
CA HIS A 16 -1.16 7.04 -16.85
C HIS A 16 -1.84 7.14 -15.49
N PRO A 17 -2.98 6.46 -15.24
CA PRO A 17 -3.35 6.24 -13.87
C PRO A 17 -2.14 5.49 -13.32
N SER A 18 -1.39 6.14 -12.43
CA SER A 18 -0.51 5.44 -11.51
C SER A 18 -1.37 4.31 -11.00
N GLN A 19 -1.13 3.09 -11.49
CA GLN A 19 -1.91 1.93 -11.10
C GLN A 19 -1.61 1.77 -9.63
N HIS A 20 -2.43 2.38 -8.78
CA HIS A 20 -2.30 2.31 -7.35
C HIS A 20 -2.39 0.84 -7.03
N ARG A 21 -1.26 0.26 -6.63
CA ARG A 21 -1.14 -1.16 -6.36
C ARG A 21 -2.09 -1.43 -5.20
N LYS A 22 -3.26 -2.00 -5.49
CA LYS A 22 -4.27 -2.29 -4.47
C LYS A 22 -3.66 -3.28 -3.49
N VAL A 23 -3.67 -2.94 -2.21
CA VAL A 23 -3.18 -3.79 -1.13
C VAL A 23 -4.39 -4.45 -0.49
N PRO A 24 -4.57 -5.78 -0.64
CA PRO A 24 -5.61 -6.49 0.07
C PRO A 24 -5.41 -6.36 1.58
N TYR A 25 -6.50 -6.16 2.31
CA TYR A 25 -6.45 -6.08 3.76
C TYR A 25 -7.67 -6.70 4.43
N PHE A 26 -7.51 -7.06 5.69
CA PHE A 26 -8.56 -7.58 6.57
C PHE A 26 -8.45 -6.94 7.95
N VAL A 27 -9.58 -6.77 8.64
CA VAL A 27 -9.64 -6.16 9.98
C VAL A 27 -10.17 -7.17 10.97
N LEU A 28 -9.42 -7.38 12.04
CA LEU A 28 -9.79 -8.16 13.20
C LEU A 28 -10.16 -7.21 14.35
N HIS A 29 -11.29 -7.47 15.00
CA HIS A 29 -11.70 -6.77 16.21
C HIS A 29 -11.21 -7.56 17.43
N LEU A 30 -10.38 -6.94 18.26
CA LEU A 30 -9.79 -7.56 19.44
C LEU A 30 -10.67 -7.32 20.68
N PRO A 31 -10.68 -8.25 21.65
CA PRO A 31 -11.58 -8.18 22.82
C PRO A 31 -11.30 -7.00 23.77
N ASP A 32 -10.14 -6.36 23.65
CA ASP A 32 -9.73 -5.19 24.44
C ASP A 32 -10.12 -3.85 23.77
N GLY A 33 -10.92 -3.89 22.70
CA GLY A 33 -11.35 -2.71 21.95
C GLY A 33 -10.35 -2.22 20.91
N ARG A 34 -9.20 -2.90 20.75
CA ARG A 34 -8.28 -2.65 19.64
C ARG A 34 -8.79 -3.31 18.36
N SER A 35 -8.26 -2.84 17.25
CA SER A 35 -8.40 -3.48 15.95
C SER A 35 -7.01 -3.85 15.43
N LYS A 36 -6.90 -5.00 14.78
CA LYS A 36 -5.69 -5.42 14.06
C LYS A 36 -6.00 -5.44 12.57
N ALA A 37 -5.27 -4.67 11.78
CA ALA A 37 -5.33 -4.74 10.33
C ALA A 37 -4.23 -5.67 9.82
N LEU A 38 -4.58 -6.56 8.90
CA LEU A 38 -3.68 -7.47 8.18
C LEU A 38 -3.62 -7.03 6.73
N PHE A 39 -2.41 -6.98 6.15
CA PHE A 39 -2.15 -6.55 4.79
C PHE A 39 -1.36 -7.62 4.05
N THR A 40 -1.75 -7.89 2.81
CA THR A 40 -1.06 -8.85 1.94
C THR A 40 -0.14 -8.10 0.99
N VAL A 41 1.17 -8.35 1.07
CA VAL A 41 2.18 -7.67 0.25
C VAL A 41 3.18 -8.68 -0.33
N PRO A 42 3.87 -8.34 -1.43
CA PRO A 42 5.02 -9.11 -1.89
C PRO A 42 6.12 -9.19 -0.82
N SER A 43 6.75 -10.36 -0.66
CA SER A 43 7.74 -10.60 0.39
C SER A 43 8.99 -9.75 0.25
N ASP A 44 9.42 -9.44 -0.97
CA ASP A 44 10.55 -8.56 -1.29
C ASP A 44 10.36 -7.12 -0.80
N LEU A 45 9.11 -6.67 -0.69
CA LEU A 45 8.75 -5.33 -0.21
C LEU A 45 8.42 -5.29 1.28
N ALA A 46 8.14 -6.44 1.89
CA ALA A 46 7.75 -6.51 3.30
C ALA A 46 8.82 -5.94 4.22
N GLU A 47 10.09 -6.28 3.98
CA GLU A 47 11.23 -5.79 4.75
C GLU A 47 11.34 -4.26 4.69
N VAL A 48 11.19 -3.67 3.50
CA VAL A 48 11.26 -2.22 3.32
C VAL A 48 10.08 -1.51 4.02
N LEU A 49 8.89 -2.11 3.97
CA LEU A 49 7.68 -1.53 4.55
C LEU A 49 7.69 -1.51 6.08
N VAL A 50 8.35 -2.47 6.75
CA VAL A 50 8.45 -2.48 8.21
C VAL A 50 9.52 -1.52 8.76
N LEU A 51 10.49 -1.10 7.94
CA LEU A 51 11.54 -0.16 8.37
C LEU A 51 11.02 1.25 8.63
N HIS A 52 9.89 1.62 8.02
CA HIS A 52 9.36 2.97 8.09
C HIS A 52 7.87 2.94 8.43
N PRO A 53 7.42 3.73 9.42
CA PRO A 53 6.01 3.78 9.75
C PRO A 53 5.18 4.34 8.59
N ILE A 54 3.90 3.95 8.56
CA ILE A 54 2.90 4.44 7.62
C ILE A 54 2.15 5.59 8.27
N MET A 55 2.10 6.73 7.59
CA MET A 55 1.32 7.89 8.02
C MET A 55 -0.04 7.87 7.31
N ALA A 56 -1.12 7.78 8.08
CA ALA A 56 -2.49 7.81 7.56
C ALA A 56 -3.42 8.57 8.51
N ARG A 57 -4.29 9.43 7.97
CA ARG A 57 -5.30 10.19 8.73
C ARG A 57 -4.74 10.96 9.96
N GLY A 58 -3.50 11.45 9.87
CA GLY A 58 -2.84 12.19 10.96
C GLY A 58 -2.23 11.32 12.06
N ALA A 59 -2.24 9.99 11.91
CA ALA A 59 -1.63 9.04 12.83
C ALA A 59 -0.46 8.28 12.19
N CYS A 60 0.40 7.73 13.04
CA CYS A 60 1.58 6.95 12.68
C CYS A 60 1.33 5.47 13.01
N PHE A 61 1.52 4.59 12.04
CA PHE A 61 1.28 3.14 12.17
C PHE A 61 2.55 2.38 11.88
N GLU A 62 3.04 1.64 12.88
CA GLU A 62 4.16 0.71 12.70
C GLU A 62 3.62 -0.62 12.14
N LEU A 63 4.28 -1.11 11.09
CA LEU A 63 3.96 -2.39 10.49
C LEU A 63 4.88 -3.46 11.07
N GLN A 64 4.32 -4.63 11.34
CA GLN A 64 5.05 -5.80 11.81
C GLN A 64 4.75 -6.98 10.89
N VAL A 65 5.74 -7.83 10.64
CA VAL A 65 5.50 -9.10 9.94
C VAL A 65 4.64 -9.99 10.83
N ASP A 66 3.48 -10.42 10.34
CA ASP A 66 2.61 -11.30 11.11
C ASP A 66 3.12 -12.74 11.06
N VAL A 67 3.68 -13.18 12.19
CA VAL A 67 4.34 -14.49 12.35
C VAL A 67 3.33 -15.64 12.35
N VAL A 68 2.03 -15.39 12.55
CA VAL A 68 1.00 -16.44 12.48
C VAL A 68 0.93 -17.07 11.07
N SER A 69 1.42 -16.36 10.04
CA SER A 69 1.57 -16.92 8.68
C SER A 69 2.79 -17.82 8.48
N GLN A 70 3.71 -17.90 9.45
CA GLN A 70 4.85 -18.82 9.38
C GLN A 70 4.46 -20.28 9.63
N GLY A 71 3.26 -20.54 10.17
CA GLY A 71 2.78 -21.90 10.48
C GLY A 71 2.18 -22.67 9.30
N ARG A 72 1.97 -22.05 8.13
CA ARG A 72 1.32 -22.69 6.96
C ARG A 72 2.15 -22.78 5.68
N VAL A 73 3.39 -22.30 5.67
CA VAL A 73 4.27 -22.41 4.49
C VAL A 73 5.63 -22.98 4.88
N ARG A 74 5.62 -24.24 5.33
CA ARG A 74 6.80 -25.12 5.29
C ARG A 74 6.41 -26.51 4.80
N THR A 75 5.59 -26.60 3.78
CA THR A 75 5.68 -27.75 2.87
C THR A 75 6.84 -27.46 1.92
N LYS A 76 7.97 -28.12 2.20
CA LYS A 76 8.99 -28.40 1.19
C LYS A 76 8.29 -28.90 -0.07
N GLU A 77 8.31 -28.13 -1.14
CA GLU A 77 8.43 -28.57 -2.53
C GLU A 77 8.21 -27.39 -3.47
N SER A 78 9.09 -27.29 -4.46
CA SER A 78 9.08 -26.38 -5.61
C SER A 78 9.66 -24.97 -5.39
N PHE A 79 10.98 -24.89 -5.60
CA PHE A 79 11.63 -23.73 -6.19
C PHE A 79 11.12 -23.57 -7.63
N ASP A 80 10.07 -22.77 -7.83
CA ASP A 80 9.86 -22.00 -9.06
C ASP A 80 8.84 -20.87 -8.79
N ASP A 81 9.01 -19.74 -9.47
CA ASP A 81 8.13 -18.55 -9.50
C ASP A 81 8.11 -17.53 -8.32
N SER A 82 8.98 -16.51 -8.42
CA SER A 82 8.67 -15.06 -8.51
C SER A 82 7.42 -14.42 -7.83
N SER A 83 6.81 -14.95 -6.77
CA SER A 83 5.75 -14.22 -6.03
C SER A 83 5.51 -14.69 -4.59
N SER A 84 6.56 -14.83 -3.77
CA SER A 84 6.35 -15.03 -2.33
C SER A 84 5.55 -13.86 -1.74
N THR A 85 4.51 -14.19 -0.97
CA THR A 85 3.60 -13.23 -0.35
C THR A 85 3.85 -13.21 1.16
N SER A 86 3.94 -12.02 1.73
CA SER A 86 4.08 -11.78 3.18
C SER A 86 2.84 -11.08 3.73
N PHE A 87 2.59 -11.31 5.02
CA PHE A 87 1.51 -10.65 5.75
C PHE A 87 2.12 -9.62 6.70
N LEU A 88 1.70 -8.37 6.56
CA LEU A 88 2.04 -7.30 7.49
C LEU A 88 0.83 -6.99 8.36
N SER A 89 1.07 -6.54 9.58
CA SER A 89 0.01 -6.18 10.50
C SER A 89 0.32 -4.93 11.29
N THR A 90 -0.73 -4.27 11.76
CA THR A 90 -0.65 -3.18 12.73
C THR A 90 -1.89 -3.20 13.62
N GLU A 91 -1.73 -2.78 14.87
CA GLU A 91 -2.80 -2.73 15.86
C GLU A 91 -3.07 -1.28 16.24
N PHE A 92 -4.34 -0.90 16.36
CA PHE A 92 -4.74 0.46 16.67
C PHE A 92 -6.12 0.54 17.32
N PHE A 93 -6.42 1.66 17.97
CA PHE A 93 -7.77 2.03 18.37
C PHE A 93 -8.36 3.00 17.35
N SER A 94 -9.54 2.70 16.82
CA SER A 94 -10.25 3.60 15.92
C SER A 94 -11.75 3.41 16.05
N PRO A 95 -12.55 4.49 16.05
CA PRO A 95 -14.01 4.39 15.95
C PRO A 95 -14.47 3.89 14.58
N ARG A 96 -13.59 3.91 13.56
CA ARG A 96 -13.87 3.45 12.18
C ARG A 96 -12.70 2.60 11.67
N PRO A 97 -12.57 1.36 12.16
CA PRO A 97 -11.36 0.59 11.91
C PRO A 97 -11.20 0.14 10.46
N GLU A 98 -12.30 -0.13 9.75
CA GLU A 98 -12.28 -0.49 8.32
C GLU A 98 -11.78 0.67 7.45
N GLU A 99 -12.19 1.90 7.73
CA GLU A 99 -11.70 3.09 7.01
C GLU A 99 -10.25 3.41 7.33
N THR A 100 -9.83 3.13 8.57
CA THR A 100 -8.45 3.32 9.00
C THR A 100 -7.55 2.33 8.28
N ALA A 101 -7.94 1.06 8.25
CA ALA A 101 -7.24 0.01 7.51
C ALA A 101 -7.21 0.29 6.00
N HIS A 102 -8.30 0.80 5.42
CA HIS A 102 -8.32 1.24 4.02
C HIS A 102 -7.29 2.35 3.76
N ALA A 103 -7.26 3.40 4.60
CA ALA A 103 -6.32 4.49 4.42
C ALA A 103 -4.86 4.03 4.58
N ILE A 104 -4.59 3.07 5.47
CA ILE A 104 -3.27 2.46 5.62
C ILE A 104 -2.92 1.65 4.36
N SER A 105 -3.85 0.85 3.83
CA SER A 105 -3.62 0.01 2.65
C SER A 105 -3.31 0.84 1.40
N GLU A 106 -3.98 1.97 1.21
CA GLU A 106 -3.68 2.94 0.15
C GLU A 106 -2.25 3.49 0.27
N ARG A 107 -1.82 3.82 1.49
CA ARG A 107 -0.47 4.34 1.76
C ARG A 107 0.61 3.29 1.56
N ILE A 108 0.34 2.04 1.93
CA ILE A 108 1.22 0.90 1.61
C ILE A 108 1.31 0.76 0.08
N GLY A 109 0.19 0.82 -0.65
CA GLY A 109 0.15 0.77 -2.11
C GLY A 109 1.03 1.83 -2.78
N ILE A 110 0.95 3.08 -2.29
CA ILE A 110 1.79 4.19 -2.74
C ILE A 110 3.27 3.91 -2.45
N ARG A 111 3.60 3.47 -1.24
CA ARG A 111 5.00 3.20 -0.84
C ARG A 111 5.60 2.04 -1.62
N MET A 112 4.83 1.00 -1.93
CA MET A 112 5.28 -0.10 -2.79
C MET A 112 5.53 0.35 -4.23
N ALA A 113 4.80 1.34 -4.73
CA ALA A 113 5.03 1.91 -6.07
C ALA A 113 6.28 2.82 -6.11
N ASN A 114 6.70 3.36 -4.97
CA ASN A 114 7.89 4.18 -4.83
C ASN A 114 8.65 3.88 -3.52
N PRO A 115 9.38 2.75 -3.44
CA PRO A 115 10.03 2.31 -2.20
C PRO A 115 11.18 3.22 -1.76
N ALA A 116 11.83 3.92 -2.69
CA ALA A 116 12.85 4.94 -2.40
C ALA A 116 12.24 6.30 -2.01
N GLY A 117 10.95 6.52 -2.31
CA GLY A 117 10.20 7.71 -1.98
C GLY A 117 9.67 7.64 -0.56
N THR A 118 10.52 7.84 0.44
CA THR A 118 10.10 8.22 1.79
C THR A 118 9.19 9.44 1.65
N THR A 119 7.88 9.23 1.79
CA THR A 119 6.89 10.19 1.31
C THR A 119 6.97 11.49 2.12
N THR A 120 7.42 12.54 1.44
CA THR A 120 7.20 13.97 1.71
C THR A 120 5.70 14.32 1.62
N ALA A 121 4.84 13.62 2.37
CA ALA A 121 3.40 13.91 2.45
C ALA A 121 3.09 15.10 3.39
N PHE A 122 4.00 16.06 3.52
CA PHE A 122 3.76 17.31 4.25
C PHE A 122 3.47 18.50 3.33
N GLU A 123 3.79 18.43 2.03
CA GLU A 123 3.62 19.59 1.12
C GLU A 123 2.21 19.77 0.54
N GLY A 124 1.33 18.76 0.65
CA GLY A 124 -0.04 18.88 0.13
C GLY A 124 -1.03 19.65 1.01
N LEU A 125 -0.65 20.00 2.25
CA LEU A 125 -1.57 20.58 3.24
C LEU A 125 -1.21 22.01 3.69
N LEU A 126 -0.18 22.62 3.09
CA LEU A 126 0.25 24.00 3.35
C LEU A 126 0.05 24.96 2.17
N GLY A 127 -0.54 24.49 1.06
CA GLY A 127 -0.78 25.28 -0.16
C GLY A 127 -2.14 25.97 -0.25
N MET A 128 -2.85 26.19 0.87
CA MET A 128 -4.05 27.04 0.92
C MET A 128 -3.92 28.04 2.06
N ARG A 129 -3.15 29.10 1.82
CA ARG A 129 -3.30 30.39 2.48
C ARG A 129 -3.09 31.50 1.47
#